data_AF-A0A4Q7FJV6-F1
#
_entry.id   AF-A0A4Q7FJV6-F1
#
_cell.length_a   1.000
_cell.length_b   1.000
_cell.length_c   1.000
_cell.angle_alpha   90.00
_cell.angle_beta   90.00
_cell.angle_gamma   90.00
#
_symmetry.space_group_name_H-M   'P 1'
#
loop_
_entity.id
_entity.type
_entity.pdbx_description
1 polymer ?
#
loop_
_entity_poly.entity_id
_entity_poly.type
_entity_poly.pdbx_seq_one_letter_code
_entity_poly.pdbx_strand_id
1 'polypeptide(L)'
;MDFVADRGHYIGSAEGSSAVDKLVLATVNAPFKRDISAAILHQCIARAEISEWPVHVAAFFTDVSPRLVFGFAALHGISKSELAEAYVVVKTKTGEHNPDLESELVPLAASAR
;
A
#
# COMPACT_ATOMS: atom_id res chain seq x y z
N MET A 1 40.09 -32.80 -2.33
CA MET A 1 38.78 -32.83 -1.65
C MET A 1 38.73 -31.56 -0.85
N ASP A 2 38.25 -30.45 -1.42
CA ASP A 2 38.15 -29.20 -0.68
C ASP A 2 36.88 -28.48 -1.13
N PHE A 3 35.83 -28.70 -0.35
CA PHE A 3 34.58 -27.97 -0.40
C PHE A 3 34.83 -26.55 0.15
N VAL A 4 35.02 -25.58 -0.73
CA VAL A 4 34.78 -24.18 -0.36
C VAL A 4 33.31 -23.89 -0.65
N ALA A 5 32.51 -23.95 0.41
CA ALA A 5 31.16 -23.43 0.41
C ALA A 5 31.24 -21.90 0.25
N ASP A 6 31.07 -21.44 -1.00
CA ASP A 6 30.69 -20.06 -1.28
C ASP A 6 29.27 -19.88 -0.73
N ARG A 7 29.20 -19.50 0.54
CA ARG A 7 27.97 -19.21 1.25
C ARG A 7 27.46 -17.90 0.66
N GLY A 8 26.77 -18.01 -0.47
CA GLY A 8 26.03 -16.94 -1.11
C GLY A 8 25.20 -16.24 -0.05
N HIS A 9 25.69 -15.07 0.35
CA HIS A 9 25.03 -14.19 1.27
C HIS A 9 23.84 -13.63 0.51
N TYR A 10 22.67 -14.24 0.68
CA TYR A 10 21.39 -13.63 0.33
C TYR A 10 21.22 -12.42 1.25
N ILE A 11 21.84 -11.30 0.86
CA ILE A 11 21.52 -9.97 1.36
C ILE A 11 20.08 -9.74 0.92
N GLY A 12 19.15 -10.10 1.79
CA GLY A 12 17.78 -9.64 1.70
C GLY A 12 17.83 -8.13 1.60
N SER A 13 17.31 -7.63 0.47
CA SER A 13 17.07 -6.23 0.16
C SER A 13 16.53 -5.48 1.39
N ALA A 14 17.42 -4.91 2.18
CA ALA A 14 17.12 -3.75 3.00
C ALA A 14 17.15 -2.55 2.05
N GLU A 15 16.18 -2.50 1.14
CA GLU A 15 15.99 -1.35 0.26
C GLU A 15 15.66 -0.14 1.13
N GLY A 16 16.42 0.93 0.92
CA GLY A 16 16.31 2.15 1.69
C GLY A 16 14.87 2.65 1.67
N SER A 17 14.22 2.63 2.85
CA SER A 17 12.87 3.15 3.03
C SER A 17 12.77 4.55 2.45
N SER A 18 11.97 4.69 1.40
CA SER A 18 11.78 5.95 0.70
C SER A 18 11.15 6.98 1.64
N ALA A 19 11.40 8.27 1.40
CA ALA A 19 10.72 9.33 2.15
C ALA A 19 9.19 9.20 2.06
N VAL A 20 8.69 8.70 0.92
CA VAL A 20 7.26 8.41 0.73
C VAL A 20 6.78 7.30 1.68
N ASP A 21 7.51 6.18 1.77
CA ASP A 21 7.15 5.07 2.67
C ASP A 21 7.10 5.53 4.12
N LYS A 22 8.09 6.32 4.57
CA LYS A 22 8.14 6.82 5.94
C LYS A 22 6.95 7.70 6.27
N LEU A 23 6.58 8.59 5.35
CA LEU A 23 5.44 9.48 5.55
C LEU A 23 4.11 8.71 5.54
N VAL A 24 3.94 7.79 4.59
CA VAL A 24 2.75 6.92 4.52
C VAL A 24 2.62 6.11 5.81
N LEU A 25 3.68 5.38 6.19
CA LEU A 25 3.68 4.55 7.39
C LEU A 25 3.49 5.34 8.68
N ALA A 26 4.07 6.54 8.78
CA ALA A 26 3.83 7.42 9.93
C ALA A 26 2.35 7.78 10.05
N THR A 27 1.68 8.10 8.95
CA THR A 27 0.23 8.40 8.95
C THR A 27 -0.60 7.16 9.26
N VAL A 28 -0.38 6.04 8.55
CA VAL A 28 -1.23 4.84 8.71
C VAL A 28 -1.03 4.13 10.05
N ASN A 29 0.13 4.28 10.70
CA ASN A 29 0.40 3.66 11.99
C ASN A 29 0.13 4.59 13.18
N ALA A 30 0.14 5.91 13.01
CA ALA A 30 -0.02 6.89 14.09
C ALA A 30 -1.18 6.60 15.08
N PRO A 31 -2.39 6.20 14.63
CA PRO A 31 -3.50 5.98 15.54
C PRO A 31 -3.53 4.58 16.19
N PHE A 32 -2.63 3.66 15.79
CA PHE A 32 -2.72 2.24 16.16
C PHE A 32 -1.52 1.76 16.99
N LYS A 33 -1.75 0.74 17.82
CA LYS A 33 -0.68 0.10 18.63
C LYS A 33 0.17 -0.91 17.85
N ARG A 34 -0.32 -1.35 16.70
CA ARG A 34 0.32 -2.34 15.84
C ARG A 34 0.73 -1.63 14.56
N ASP A 35 1.98 -1.82 14.15
CA ASP A 35 2.50 -1.22 12.94
C ASP A 35 2.39 -2.19 11.76
N ILE A 36 1.87 -1.69 10.64
CA ILE A 36 2.00 -2.34 9.35
C ILE A 36 3.31 -1.91 8.69
N SER A 37 3.97 -2.81 7.96
CA SER A 37 5.14 -2.49 7.15
C SER A 37 4.73 -2.11 5.73
N ALA A 38 5.57 -1.36 5.01
CA ALA A 38 5.30 -0.98 3.62
C ALA A 38 5.07 -2.20 2.72
N ALA A 39 5.83 -3.29 2.92
CA ALA A 39 5.68 -4.52 2.14
C ALA A 39 4.34 -5.24 2.36
N ILE A 40 3.80 -5.18 3.59
CA ILE A 40 2.48 -5.76 3.90
C ILE A 40 1.37 -4.85 3.38
N LEU A 41 1.50 -3.53 3.57
CA LEU A 41 0.56 -2.55 3.02
C LEU A 41 0.47 -2.66 1.49
N HIS A 42 1.61 -2.75 0.80
CA HIS A 42 1.68 -3.01 -0.64
C HIS A 42 0.93 -4.29 -1.02
N GLN A 43 1.17 -5.41 -0.32
CA GLN A 43 0.47 -6.68 -0.61
C GLN A 43 -1.04 -6.58 -0.42
N CYS A 44 -1.50 -5.89 0.63
CA CYS A 44 -2.92 -5.66 0.86
C CYS A 44 -3.56 -4.87 -0.30
N ILE A 45 -2.87 -3.82 -0.78
CA ILE A 45 -3.37 -2.99 -1.88
C ILE A 45 -3.36 -3.78 -3.20
N ALA A 46 -2.24 -4.42 -3.55
CA ALA A 46 -2.08 -5.17 -4.80
C ALA A 46 -3.06 -6.35 -4.93
N ARG A 47 -3.49 -6.93 -3.80
CA ARG A 47 -4.49 -8.03 -3.78
C ARG A 47 -5.92 -7.56 -3.54
N ALA A 48 -6.13 -6.27 -3.32
CA ALA A 48 -7.37 -5.71 -2.78
C ALA A 48 -7.88 -6.46 -1.52
N GLU A 49 -6.94 -6.95 -0.70
CA GLU A 49 -7.22 -7.78 0.47
C GLU A 49 -7.01 -6.99 1.77
N ILE A 50 -8.12 -6.69 2.44
CA ILE A 50 -8.12 -5.81 3.62
C ILE A 50 -8.40 -6.55 4.93
N SER A 51 -8.66 -7.85 4.89
CA SER A 51 -9.19 -8.60 6.04
C SER A 51 -8.23 -8.65 7.22
N GLU A 52 -6.92 -8.69 6.98
CA GLU A 52 -5.91 -8.79 8.04
C GLU A 52 -5.55 -7.43 8.65
N TRP A 53 -5.64 -6.36 7.86
CA TRP A 53 -5.25 -4.99 8.24
C TRP A 53 -6.32 -3.95 7.88
N PRO A 54 -7.60 -4.15 8.25
CA PRO A 54 -8.70 -3.35 7.71
C PRO A 54 -8.56 -1.87 8.07
N VAL A 55 -8.14 -1.56 9.30
CA VAL A 55 -8.02 -0.17 9.78
C VAL A 55 -6.81 0.55 9.17
N HIS A 56 -5.69 -0.14 8.95
CA HIS A 56 -4.51 0.46 8.33
C HIS A 56 -4.69 0.69 6.83
N VAL A 57 -5.33 -0.26 6.15
CA VAL A 57 -5.64 -0.10 4.73
C VAL A 57 -6.71 0.98 4.54
N ALA A 58 -7.69 1.10 5.44
CA ALA A 58 -8.64 2.21 5.41
C ALA A 58 -7.94 3.56 5.61
N ALA A 59 -7.13 3.70 6.67
CA ALA A 59 -6.33 4.90 6.94
C ALA A 59 -5.42 5.29 5.76
N PHE A 60 -4.91 4.32 4.99
CA PHE A 60 -4.15 4.60 3.77
C PHE A 60 -4.95 5.36 2.73
N PHE A 61 -6.26 5.11 2.61
CA PHE A 61 -7.11 5.78 1.64
C PHE A 61 -7.85 7.00 2.21
N THR A 62 -7.95 7.15 3.52
CA THR A 62 -8.70 8.26 4.16
C THR A 62 -7.79 9.34 4.74
N ASP A 63 -6.71 8.94 5.40
CA ASP A 63 -5.86 9.84 6.18
C ASP A 63 -4.57 10.24 5.43
N VAL A 64 -4.09 9.40 4.52
CA VAL A 64 -2.91 9.72 3.71
C VAL A 64 -3.30 10.68 2.57
N SER A 65 -2.51 11.74 2.43
CA SER A 65 -2.74 12.72 1.35
C SER A 65 -2.67 12.05 -0.03
N PRO A 66 -3.56 12.40 -0.99
CA PRO A 66 -3.61 11.76 -2.30
C PRO A 66 -2.27 11.68 -3.04
N ARG A 67 -1.44 12.74 -2.94
CA ARG A 67 -0.10 12.77 -3.55
C ARG A 67 0.81 11.66 -3.03
N LEU A 68 0.72 11.32 -1.74
CA LEU A 68 1.50 10.24 -1.12
C LEU A 68 0.91 8.87 -1.45
N VAL A 69 -0.42 8.74 -1.54
CA VAL A 69 -1.09 7.51 -2.01
C VAL A 69 -0.60 7.13 -3.41
N PHE A 70 -0.65 8.06 -4.36
CA PHE A 70 -0.15 7.81 -5.72
C PHE A 70 1.36 7.64 -5.76
N GLY A 71 2.11 8.39 -4.94
CA GLY A 71 3.56 8.24 -4.83
C GLY A 71 3.97 6.85 -4.33
N PHE A 72 3.26 6.33 -3.33
CA PHE A 72 3.46 4.99 -2.80
C PHE A 72 3.12 3.93 -3.86
N ALA A 73 1.96 4.05 -4.51
CA ALA A 73 1.57 3.14 -5.58
C ALA A 73 2.62 3.09 -6.70
N ALA A 74 3.08 4.24 -7.19
CA ALA A 74 4.09 4.32 -8.24
C ALA A 74 5.45 3.74 -7.80
N LEU A 75 5.87 4.00 -6.56
CA LEU A 75 7.13 3.48 -6.01
C LEU A 75 7.13 1.95 -5.92
N HIS A 76 5.99 1.35 -5.55
CA HIS A 76 5.84 -0.09 -5.39
C HIS A 76 5.30 -0.80 -6.63
N GLY A 77 5.18 -0.11 -7.76
CA GLY A 77 4.74 -0.69 -9.03
C GLY A 77 3.24 -1.04 -9.10
N ILE A 78 2.42 -0.49 -8.18
CA ILE A 78 0.96 -0.63 -8.21
C ILE A 78 0.42 0.31 -9.30
N SER A 79 -0.31 -0.24 -10.26
CA SER A 79 -0.98 0.56 -11.28
C SER A 79 -2.15 1.36 -10.68
N LYS A 80 -2.53 2.47 -11.33
CA LYS A 80 -3.70 3.25 -10.89
C LYS A 80 -4.99 2.42 -10.90
N SER A 81 -5.11 1.43 -11.79
CA SER A 81 -6.27 0.54 -11.86
C SER A 81 -6.34 -0.38 -10.66
N GLU A 82 -5.24 -1.05 -10.29
CA GLU A 82 -5.17 -1.88 -9.07
C GLU A 82 -5.46 -1.06 -7.81
N LEU A 83 -4.90 0.15 -7.74
CA LEU A 83 -5.16 1.09 -6.65
C LEU A 83 -6.66 1.47 -6.58
N ALA A 84 -7.30 1.69 -7.72
CA ALA A 84 -8.71 2.01 -7.80
C ALA A 84 -9.61 0.83 -7.37
N GLU A 85 -9.26 -0.40 -7.76
CA GLU A 85 -9.97 -1.61 -7.34
C GLU A 85 -9.88 -1.80 -5.81
N ALA A 86 -8.67 -1.67 -5.25
CA ALA A 86 -8.46 -1.73 -3.80
C ALA A 86 -9.27 -0.65 -3.06
N TYR A 87 -9.28 0.58 -3.59
CA TYR A 87 -10.06 1.68 -3.03
C TYR A 87 -11.57 1.39 -3.03
N VAL A 88 -12.11 0.85 -4.12
CA VAL A 88 -13.53 0.47 -4.19
C VAL A 88 -13.88 -0.62 -3.18
N VAL A 89 -13.00 -1.61 -2.99
CA VAL A 89 -13.19 -2.67 -1.98
C VAL A 89 -13.21 -2.09 -0.57
N VAL A 90 -12.25 -1.21 -0.24
CA VAL A 90 -12.19 -0.51 1.06
C VAL A 90 -13.45 0.30 1.29
N LYS A 91 -13.82 1.15 0.34
CA LYS A 91 -15.04 1.98 0.40
C LYS A 91 -16.29 1.13 0.63
N THR A 92 -16.42 0.01 -0.08
CA THR A 92 -17.58 -0.89 0.06
C THR A 92 -17.64 -1.54 1.43
N LYS A 93 -16.49 -1.89 2.03
CA LYS A 93 -16.41 -2.59 3.31
C LYS A 93 -16.48 -1.66 4.53
N THR A 94 -15.93 -0.46 4.43
CA THR A 94 -15.81 0.50 5.55
C THR A 94 -16.87 1.59 5.51
N GLY A 95 -17.40 1.90 4.32
CA GLY A 95 -18.26 3.06 4.10
C GLY A 95 -17.50 4.39 4.08
N GLU A 96 -16.17 4.38 4.13
CA GLU A 96 -15.38 5.60 4.12
C GLU A 96 -15.18 6.17 2.70
N HIS A 97 -15.08 7.49 2.63
CA HIS A 97 -15.02 8.25 1.38
C HIS A 97 -13.91 9.29 1.43
N ASN A 98 -13.13 9.38 0.36
CA ASN A 98 -12.16 10.45 0.15
C ASN A 98 -12.42 11.12 -1.22
N PRO A 99 -13.06 12.31 -1.26
CA PRO A 99 -13.50 12.93 -2.51
C PRO A 99 -12.36 13.28 -3.47
N ASP A 100 -11.19 13.60 -2.94
CA ASP A 100 -9.99 13.89 -3.75
C ASP A 100 -9.48 12.62 -4.45
N LEU A 101 -9.50 11.47 -3.77
CA LEU A 101 -9.17 10.19 -4.39
C LEU A 101 -10.29 9.68 -5.30
N GLU A 102 -11.55 9.91 -4.95
CA GLU A 102 -12.70 9.46 -5.74
C GLU A 102 -12.69 10.05 -7.14
N SER A 103 -12.35 11.34 -7.26
CA SER A 103 -12.30 12.05 -8.54
C SER A 103 -11.32 11.42 -9.53
N GLU A 104 -10.24 10.80 -9.04
CA GLU A 104 -9.21 10.17 -9.84
C GLU A 104 -9.39 8.65 -9.98
N LEU A 105 -9.82 7.96 -8.92
CA LEU A 105 -9.85 6.49 -8.86
C LEU A 105 -11.18 5.89 -9.32
N VAL A 106 -12.33 6.50 -8.99
CA VAL A 106 -13.64 5.93 -9.32
C VAL A 106 -13.87 5.82 -10.84
N PRO A 107 -13.49 6.83 -11.67
CA PRO A 107 -13.59 6.69 -13.13
C PRO A 107 -12.77 5.52 -13.67
N LEU A 108 -11.59 5.26 -13.11
CA LEU A 108 -10.68 4.21 -13.57
C LEU A 108 -11.21 2.80 -13.23
N ALA A 109 -11.79 2.62 -12.03
CA ALA A 109 -12.42 1.36 -11.65
C ALA A 109 -13.65 1.02 -12.51
N ALA A 110 -14.36 2.03 -13.02
CA ALA A 110 -15.50 1.83 -13.91
C ALA A 110 -15.08 1.41 -15.33
N SER A 111 -13.92 1.87 -15.81
CA SER A 111 -13.39 1.53 -17.14
C SER A 111 -12.58 0.23 -17.21
N ALA A 112 -12.21 -0.34 -16.06
CA ALA A 112 -11.49 -1.62 -15.99
C ALA A 112 -12.42 -2.86 -16.10
N ARG A 113 -13.74 -2.66 -16.15
CA ARG A 113 -14.76 -3.72 -16.23
C ARG A 113 -15.30 -3.95 -17.63
#